data_AF-A0A510K0B3-F1
#
_entry.id   AF-A0A510K0B3-F1
#
_cell.length_a   1.000
_cell.length_b   1.000
_cell.length_c   1.000
_cell.angle_alpha   90.00
_cell.angle_beta   90.00
_cell.angle_gamma   90.00
#
_symmetry.space_group_name_H-M   'P 1'
#
loop_
_entity.id
_entity.type
_entity.pdbx_description
1 polymer ?
#
loop_
_entity_poly.entity_id
_entity_poly.type
_entity_poly.pdbx_seq_one_letter_code
_entity_poly.pdbx_strand_id
1 'polypeptide(L)'
;MGIPTEKLNVGATFTLVYNAAMMVKNGMGMAVCLKLENNFEDLKFIPFYKAAISKTILAWKPCLKYSVATGKFIKFIEEKRNATNF
;
A
#
# COMPACT_ATOMS: atom_id res chain seq x y z
N MET A 1 -10.89 2.57 14.14
CA MET A 1 -10.73 3.74 15.04
C MET A 1 -12.07 4.45 15.08
N GLY A 2 -12.67 4.65 16.26
CA GLY A 2 -14.07 5.05 16.43
C GLY A 2 -14.33 6.56 16.54
N ILE A 3 -13.46 7.39 15.96
CA ILE A 3 -13.62 8.86 15.97
C ILE A 3 -14.08 9.27 14.57
N PRO A 4 -15.18 10.04 14.44
CA PRO A 4 -15.63 10.57 13.15
C PRO A 4 -14.57 11.45 12.48
N THR A 5 -14.48 11.38 11.15
CA THR A 5 -13.50 12.14 10.37
C THR A 5 -13.66 13.64 10.57
N GLU A 6 -14.88 14.14 10.83
CA GLU A 6 -15.12 15.57 11.10
C GLU A 6 -14.42 16.09 12.37
N LYS A 7 -14.07 15.18 13.30
CA LYS A 7 -13.31 15.54 14.51
C LYS A 7 -11.80 15.48 14.31
N LEU A 8 -11.34 15.09 13.12
CA LEU A 8 -9.93 15.00 12.78
C LEU A 8 -9.51 16.28 12.04
N ASN A 9 -8.37 16.85 12.42
CA ASN A 9 -7.79 17.97 11.68
C ASN A 9 -7.11 17.45 10.40
N VAL A 10 -7.88 17.30 9.32
CA VAL A 10 -7.39 16.84 8.01
C VAL A 10 -7.03 18.04 7.14
N GLY A 11 -5.73 18.34 7.02
CA GLY A 11 -5.25 19.46 6.20
C GLY A 11 -5.24 19.18 4.69
N ALA A 12 -5.09 17.92 4.29
CA ALA A 12 -5.06 17.51 2.88
C ALA A 12 -5.33 16.00 2.72
N THR A 13 -5.68 15.59 1.49
CA THR A 13 -5.78 14.19 1.07
C THR A 13 -4.83 13.92 -0.09
N PHE A 14 -4.55 12.65 -0.37
CA PHE A 14 -3.64 12.26 -1.45
C PHE A 14 -4.01 10.89 -2.02
N THR A 15 -3.62 10.64 -3.27
CA THR A 15 -3.73 9.33 -3.92
C THR A 15 -2.39 8.61 -3.97
N LEU A 16 -1.30 9.35 -4.22
CA LEU A 16 0.05 8.81 -4.33
C LEU A 16 0.83 9.09 -3.05
N VAL A 17 1.41 8.05 -2.44
CA VAL A 17 2.23 8.17 -1.22
C VAL A 17 3.41 9.12 -1.44
N TYR A 18 3.95 9.18 -2.65
CA TYR A 18 4.99 10.14 -3.03
C TYR A 18 4.56 11.60 -2.80
N ASN A 19 3.33 11.96 -3.20
CA ASN A 19 2.81 13.31 -3.00
C ASN A 19 2.69 13.60 -1.50
N ALA A 20 2.19 12.64 -0.72
CA ALA A 20 2.11 12.77 0.73
C ALA A 20 3.48 12.98 1.37
N ALA A 21 4.49 12.21 0.94
CA ALA A 21 5.86 12.34 1.41
C ALA A 21 6.41 13.75 1.11
N MET A 22 6.24 14.26 -0.11
CA MET A 22 6.68 15.62 -0.46
C MET A 22 5.98 16.69 0.39
N MET A 23 4.68 16.53 0.66
CA MET A 23 3.92 17.42 1.54
C MET A 23 4.47 17.43 2.97
N VAL A 24 4.74 16.26 3.54
CA VAL A 24 5.36 16.11 4.87
C VAL A 24 6.77 16.71 4.89
N LYS A 25 7.58 16.45 3.87
CA LYS A 25 8.95 17.00 3.74
C LYS A 25 8.97 18.52 3.73
N ASN A 26 7.95 19.15 3.15
CA ASN A 26 7.79 20.61 3.12
C ASN A 26 7.04 21.18 4.35
N GLY A 27 6.87 20.41 5.42
CA GLY A 27 6.38 20.92 6.71
C GLY A 27 4.86 20.91 6.89
N MET A 28 4.09 20.22 6.04
CA MET A 28 2.63 20.14 6.19
C MET A 28 2.14 19.14 7.25
N GLY A 29 3.01 18.77 8.20
CA GLY A 29 2.68 17.88 9.31
C GLY A 29 3.01 16.41 9.02
N MET A 30 2.06 15.51 9.23
CA MET A 30 2.24 14.05 9.12
C MET A 30 1.21 13.44 8.17
N ALA A 31 1.57 12.33 7.53
CA ALA A 31 0.68 11.57 6.66
C ALA A 31 0.48 10.15 7.18
N VAL A 32 -0.77 9.67 7.15
CA VAL A 32 -1.11 8.26 7.40
C VAL A 32 -1.13 7.54 6.05
N CYS A 33 -0.24 6.57 5.85
CA CYS A 33 -0.09 5.87 4.58
C CYS A 33 0.32 4.39 4.75
N LEU A 34 0.25 3.63 3.67
CA LEU A 34 0.85 2.29 3.60
C LEU A 34 2.38 2.41 3.54
N LYS A 35 3.08 1.51 4.25
CA LYS A 35 4.52 1.36 4.09
C LYS A 35 4.79 0.68 2.74
N LEU A 36 5.49 1.37 1.85
CA LEU A 36 6.00 0.83 0.60
C LEU A 36 7.50 0.55 0.74
N GLU A 37 8.08 -0.22 -0.18
CA GLU A 37 9.53 -0.45 -0.30
C GLU A 37 10.24 0.79 -0.90
N ASN A 38 9.96 1.96 -0.34
CA ASN A 38 10.51 3.24 -0.76
C ASN A 38 11.06 3.95 0.47
N ASN A 39 12.29 4.45 0.36
CA ASN A 39 12.87 5.32 1.37
C ASN A 39 12.83 6.76 0.86
N PHE A 40 12.32 7.67 1.69
CA PHE A 40 12.32 9.10 1.39
C PHE A 40 13.38 9.75 2.27
N GLU A 41 14.35 10.42 1.65
CA GLU A 41 15.38 11.16 2.38
C GLU A 41 14.74 12.23 3.27
N ASP A 42 15.26 12.33 4.50
CA ASP A 42 14.77 13.22 5.58
C ASP A 42 13.40 12.87 6.17
N LEU A 43 12.79 11.75 5.77
CA LEU A 43 11.54 11.28 6.33
C LEU A 43 11.70 9.93 7.02
N LYS A 44 10.89 9.69 8.04
CA LYS A 44 10.84 8.41 8.76
C LYS A 44 9.41 7.88 8.79
N PHE A 45 9.25 6.61 8.43
CA PHE A 45 8.00 5.90 8.64
C PHE A 45 7.90 5.43 10.10
N ILE A 46 6.80 5.78 10.78
CA ILE A 46 6.53 5.38 12.16
C ILE A 46 5.29 4.47 12.16
N PRO A 47 5.43 3.17 12.43
CA PRO A 47 4.29 2.27 12.50
C PRO A 47 3.44 2.56 13.75
N PHE A 48 2.12 2.40 13.65
CA PHE A 48 1.26 2.43 14.83
C PHE A 48 1.53 1.25 15.76
N TYR A 49 1.30 1.43 17.07
CA TYR A 49 1.46 0.39 18.10
C TYR A 49 0.68 -0.91 17.80
N LYS A 50 -0.42 -0.81 17.01
CA LYS A 50 -1.14 -1.94 16.42
C LYS A 50 -1.40 -1.65 14.94
N ALA A 51 -0.34 -1.68 14.14
CA ALA A 51 -0.44 -1.37 12.71
C ALA A 51 -1.43 -2.32 12.01
N ALA A 52 -2.32 -1.75 11.20
CA ALA A 52 -3.15 -2.54 10.30
C ALA A 52 -2.27 -3.07 9.16
N ILE A 53 -2.32 -4.37 8.92
CA ILE A 53 -1.62 -5.01 7.81
C ILE A 53 -2.60 -5.10 6.64
N SER A 54 -2.24 -4.45 5.53
CA SER A 54 -2.98 -4.60 4.27
C SER A 54 -2.49 -5.86 3.55
N LYS A 55 -3.42 -6.66 3.03
CA LYS A 55 -3.11 -7.82 2.18
C LYS A 55 -3.22 -7.42 0.72
N THR A 56 -2.22 -7.76 -0.09
CA THR A 56 -2.30 -7.61 -1.54
C THR A 56 -2.93 -8.86 -2.15
N ILE A 57 -3.91 -8.66 -3.04
CA ILE A 57 -4.55 -9.75 -3.79
C ILE A 57 -4.26 -9.59 -5.28
N LEU A 58 -3.99 -10.71 -5.95
CA LEU A 58 -4.01 -10.75 -7.41
C LEU A 58 -5.46 -11.00 -7.85
N ALA A 59 -6.13 -9.95 -8.32
CA ALA A 59 -7.46 -10.07 -8.90
C ALA A 59 -7.36 -10.27 -10.41
N TRP A 60 -8.07 -11.27 -10.94
CA TRP A 60 -8.10 -11.54 -12.37
C TRP A 60 -9.53 -11.80 -12.84
N LYS A 61 -9.89 -11.29 -14.03
CA LYS A 61 -11.22 -11.51 -14.59
C LYS A 61 -11.37 -13.00 -14.94
N PRO A 62 -12.42 -13.69 -14.45
CA PRO A 62 -12.66 -15.08 -14.84
C PRO A 62 -12.85 -15.20 -16.36
N CYS A 63 -12.20 -16.19 -16.97
CA CYS A 63 -12.40 -16.52 -18.37
C CYS A 63 -12.32 -18.03 -18.60
N LEU A 64 -13.03 -18.51 -19.63
CA LEU A 64 -13.14 -19.94 -19.96
C LEU A 64 -11.79 -20.60 -20.27
N LYS A 65 -10.86 -19.86 -20.91
CA LYS A 65 -9.49 -20.31 -21.16
C LYS A 65 -8.54 -19.12 -21.05
N TYR A 66 -7.48 -19.29 -20.25
CA TYR A 66 -6.37 -18.34 -20.21
C TYR A 66 -5.49 -18.49 -21.46
N SER A 67 -4.86 -17.39 -21.87
CA SER A 67 -3.72 -17.47 -22.80
C SER A 67 -2.57 -18.24 -22.15
N VAL A 68 -1.68 -18.82 -22.95
CA VAL A 68 -0.48 -19.50 -22.45
C VAL A 68 0.38 -18.56 -21.59
N ALA A 69 0.52 -17.30 -22.01
CA ALA A 69 1.26 -16.29 -21.27
C ALA A 69 0.62 -15.98 -19.90
N THR A 70 -0.70 -15.81 -19.86
CA THR A 70 -1.45 -15.57 -18.62
C THR A 70 -1.33 -16.76 -17.66
N GLY A 71 -1.48 -17.99 -18.16
CA GLY A 71 -1.34 -19.19 -17.33
C GLY A 71 0.06 -19.32 -16.72
N LYS A 72 1.11 -19.04 -17.51
CA LYS A 72 2.49 -19.03 -17.01
C LYS A 72 2.72 -17.93 -15.97
N PHE A 73 2.18 -16.74 -16.19
CA PHE A 73 2.30 -15.62 -15.25
C PHE A 73 1.61 -15.92 -13.91
N ILE A 74 0.37 -16.43 -13.93
CA ILE A 74 -0.35 -16.80 -12.72
C ILE A 74 0.45 -17.86 -11.93
N LYS A 75 0.90 -18.92 -12.60
CA LYS A 75 1.71 -19.98 -11.97
C LYS A 75 2.99 -19.42 -11.34
N PHE A 76 3.70 -18.52 -12.03
CA PHE A 76 4.90 -17.86 -11.51
C PHE A 76 4.61 -17.07 -10.22
N ILE A 77 3.52 -16.32 -10.18
CA ILE A 77 3.14 -15.53 -8.99
C ILE A 77 2.75 -16.46 -7.83
N GLU A 78 2.01 -17.54 -8.08
CA GLU A 78 1.64 -18.53 -7.06
C GLU A 78 2.86 -19.21 -6.42
N GLU A 79 3.82 -19.64 -7.24
CA GLU A 79 5.08 -20.23 -6.77
C GLU A 79 5.87 -19.25 -5.90
N LYS A 80 5.97 -17.99 -6.32
CA LYS A 80 6.64 -16.94 -5.54
C LYS A 80 5.92 -16.65 -4.22
N ARG A 81 4.58 -16.62 -4.21
CA ARG A 81 3.82 -16.44 -2.98
C ARG A 81 4.11 -17.57 -1.98
N ASN A 82 4.06 -18.82 -2.43
CA ASN A 82 4.27 -19.98 -1.57
C ASN A 82 5.71 -20.04 -1.00
N ALA A 83 6.69 -19.52 -1.74
CA ALA A 83 8.08 -19.44 -1.27
C ALA A 83 8.32 -18.38 -0.19
N THR A 84 7.40 -17.41 -0.01
CA THR A 84 7.64 -16.22 0.82
C THR A 84 6.82 -16.18 2.12
N ASN A 85 6.07 -17.25 2.48
CA ASN A 85 5.34 -17.40 3.76
C ASN A 85 4.51 -16.16 4.22
N PHE A 86 3.88 -15.44 3.28
CA PHE A 86 2.88 -14.40 3.56
C PHE A 86 1.46 -14.88 3.23
#